data_AF-F9ERA7-F1
#
_entry.id   AF-F9ERA7-F1
#
_cell.length_a   1.000
_cell.length_b   1.000
_cell.length_c   1.000
_cell.angle_alpha   90.00
_cell.angle_beta   90.00
_cell.angle_gamma   90.00
#
_symmetry.space_group_name_H-M   'P 1'
#
loop_
_entity.id
_entity.type
_entity.pdbx_description
1 polymer ?
#
loop_
_entity_poly.entity_id
_entity_poly.type
_entity_poly.pdbx_seq_one_letter_code
_entity_poly.pdbx_strand_id
1 'polypeptide(L)'
;MLEYKKGDIFESDAVALVNPVNTEGIMGKGLAYQFKKRFPNNFKLYSEKCLNGSFKIGSPLVWINENNKIIINFPTKKTWKENSKIEYIRIGLEKLTELLVELNLDSIAIPPIGAGNGKLDWDLVLDEIEKFNKKISGNIKVSVYVPTSDVFKLSKGHYLLVYALLEMYKQGIMKSEINDLSFQKIVFLGDRNNYFKFSKNKKGPFSKLLTLQYNEIKEYSRIRKMNLNEIKEEMLKLNISKSLEKKRKI
;
A
#
# COMPACT_ATOMS: atom_id res chain seq x y z
N MET A 1 4.23 -15.33 16.26
CA MET A 1 5.21 -15.49 15.14
C MET A 1 4.75 -14.61 13.99
N LEU A 2 5.63 -13.78 13.42
CA LEU A 2 5.32 -12.88 12.30
C LEU A 2 5.75 -13.50 10.98
N GLU A 3 4.85 -13.54 10.00
CA GLU A 3 5.09 -14.03 8.65
C GLU A 3 4.71 -12.94 7.64
N TYR A 4 5.52 -12.72 6.61
CA TYR A 4 5.19 -11.82 5.51
C TYR A 4 4.66 -12.62 4.33
N LYS A 5 3.46 -12.28 3.85
CA LYS A 5 2.79 -12.93 2.72
C LYS A 5 2.59 -11.98 1.54
N LYS A 6 2.52 -12.54 0.34
CA LYS A 6 2.07 -11.86 -0.89
C LYS A 6 0.83 -12.60 -1.41
N GLY A 7 -0.03 -11.88 -2.13
CA GLY A 7 -1.24 -12.46 -2.72
C GLY A 7 -2.52 -11.87 -2.16
N ASP A 8 -3.62 -12.60 -2.29
CA ASP A 8 -4.94 -12.18 -1.81
C ASP A 8 -5.10 -12.54 -0.32
N ILE A 9 -5.46 -11.54 0.50
CA ILE A 9 -5.74 -11.75 1.93
C ILE A 9 -6.95 -12.68 2.15
N PHE A 10 -7.88 -12.77 1.19
CA PHE A 10 -9.02 -13.67 1.29
C PHE A 10 -8.63 -15.15 1.16
N GLU A 11 -7.43 -15.46 0.67
CA GLU A 11 -6.87 -16.82 0.62
C GLU A 11 -6.11 -17.19 1.90
N SER A 12 -6.09 -16.30 2.91
CA SER A 12 -5.37 -16.54 4.15
C SER A 12 -5.95 -17.73 4.94
N ASP A 13 -5.05 -18.55 5.49
CA ASP A 13 -5.32 -19.58 6.49
C ASP A 13 -5.67 -19.00 7.87
N ALA A 14 -5.40 -17.72 8.12
CA ALA A 14 -5.65 -17.09 9.41
C ALA A 14 -7.15 -17.09 9.80
N VAL A 15 -7.43 -17.28 11.09
CA VAL A 15 -8.80 -17.28 11.65
C VAL A 15 -9.45 -15.90 11.51
N ALA A 16 -8.70 -14.83 11.75
CA ALA A 16 -9.17 -13.46 11.63
C ALA A 16 -8.54 -12.71 10.45
N LEU A 17 -9.35 -11.91 9.74
CA LEU A 17 -8.93 -11.03 8.65
C LEU A 17 -9.19 -9.58 9.04
N VAL A 18 -8.16 -8.73 8.90
CA VAL A 18 -8.28 -7.30 9.12
C VAL A 18 -8.80 -6.60 7.86
N ASN A 19 -9.87 -5.83 8.01
CA ASN A 19 -10.45 -5.00 6.97
C ASN A 19 -10.18 -3.50 7.26
N PRO A 20 -9.33 -2.81 6.48
CA PRO A 20 -9.07 -1.39 6.68
C PRO A 20 -10.26 -0.54 6.18
N VAL A 21 -10.88 0.20 7.10
CA VAL A 21 -12.10 0.99 6.86
C VAL A 21 -11.93 2.45 7.25
N ASN A 22 -12.93 3.28 6.90
CA ASN A 22 -13.13 4.61 7.50
C ASN A 22 -14.18 4.55 8.61
N THR A 23 -14.53 5.68 9.22
CA THR A 23 -15.55 5.77 10.27
C THR A 23 -16.87 6.38 9.78
N GLU A 24 -17.08 6.52 8.48
CA GLU A 24 -18.31 7.06 7.85
C GLU A 24 -19.25 5.96 7.31
N GLY A 25 -18.91 4.68 7.45
CA GLY A 25 -19.75 3.58 7.00
C GLY A 25 -19.62 3.26 5.50
N ILE A 26 -18.57 3.74 4.83
CA ILE A 26 -18.44 3.64 3.37
C ILE A 26 -17.34 2.64 2.96
N MET A 27 -17.70 1.57 2.28
CA MET A 27 -16.76 0.62 1.65
C MET A 27 -16.84 0.69 0.12
N GLY A 28 -16.37 1.80 -0.47
CA GLY A 28 -16.61 2.11 -1.89
C GLY A 28 -15.54 1.67 -2.89
N LYS A 29 -14.30 1.39 -2.45
CA LYS A 29 -13.20 1.02 -3.35
C LYS A 29 -12.13 0.16 -2.66
N GLY A 30 -11.25 -0.43 -3.47
CA GLY A 30 -10.09 -1.19 -3.01
C GLY A 30 -10.49 -2.39 -2.14
N LEU A 31 -9.64 -2.71 -1.17
CA LEU A 31 -9.82 -3.88 -0.32
C LEU A 31 -11.14 -3.84 0.48
N ALA A 32 -11.52 -2.70 1.05
CA ALA A 32 -12.78 -2.55 1.79
C ALA A 32 -14.01 -2.92 0.95
N TYR A 33 -14.04 -2.53 -0.33
CA TYR A 33 -15.13 -2.92 -1.24
C TYR A 33 -15.17 -4.42 -1.50
N GLN A 34 -14.01 -5.07 -1.59
CA GLN A 34 -13.93 -6.53 -1.73
C GLN A 34 -14.41 -7.25 -0.46
N PHE A 35 -14.10 -6.73 0.73
CA PHE A 35 -14.68 -7.20 1.99
C PHE A 35 -16.21 -7.04 1.99
N LYS A 36 -16.75 -5.88 1.60
CA LYS A 36 -18.20 -5.67 1.49
C LYS A 36 -18.90 -6.69 0.60
N LYS A 37 -18.28 -7.08 -0.52
CA LYS A 37 -18.85 -8.10 -1.43
C LYS A 37 -18.83 -9.51 -0.85
N ARG A 38 -17.76 -9.87 -0.14
CA ARG A 38 -17.55 -11.24 0.39
C ARG A 38 -18.22 -11.46 1.76
N PHE A 39 -18.36 -10.39 2.53
CA PHE A 39 -18.85 -10.39 3.92
C PHE A 39 -19.93 -9.30 4.07
N PRO A 40 -21.13 -9.51 3.49
CA PRO A 40 -22.20 -8.52 3.52
C PRO A 40 -22.74 -8.27 4.93
N ASN A 41 -22.77 -9.26 5.83
CA ASN A 41 -23.23 -9.08 7.20
C ASN A 41 -22.25 -8.22 8.01
N ASN A 42 -20.94 -8.42 7.78
CA ASN A 42 -19.91 -7.52 8.28
C ASN A 42 -20.15 -6.07 7.84
N PHE A 43 -20.43 -5.83 6.55
CA PHE A 43 -20.69 -4.47 6.07
C PHE A 43 -21.93 -3.85 6.73
N LYS A 44 -23.01 -4.63 6.90
CA LYS A 44 -24.24 -4.17 7.57
C LYS A 44 -23.95 -3.72 9.00
N LEU A 45 -23.31 -4.58 9.80
CA LEU A 45 -22.95 -4.28 11.19
C LEU A 45 -22.03 -3.05 11.29
N TYR A 46 -20.98 -3.02 10.47
CA TYR A 46 -20.05 -1.89 10.38
C TYR A 46 -20.77 -0.58 10.06
N SER A 47 -21.63 -0.58 9.03
CA SER A 47 -22.36 0.61 8.61
C SER A 47 -23.30 1.12 9.70
N GLU A 48 -24.02 0.22 10.38
CA GLU A 48 -24.89 0.57 11.50
C GLU A 48 -24.11 1.22 12.65
N LYS A 49 -22.95 0.67 13.00
CA LYS A 49 -22.06 1.20 14.05
C LYS A 49 -21.41 2.54 13.67
N CYS A 50 -21.16 2.78 12.38
CA CYS A 50 -20.74 4.10 11.90
C CYS A 50 -21.88 5.13 11.99
N LEU A 51 -23.08 4.77 11.52
CA LEU A 51 -24.23 5.67 11.45
C LEU A 51 -24.69 6.13 12.84
N ASN A 52 -24.62 5.27 13.85
CA ASN A 52 -24.94 5.64 15.23
C ASN A 52 -23.76 6.29 15.99
N GLY A 53 -22.61 6.49 15.34
CA GLY A 53 -21.44 7.16 15.90
C GLY A 53 -20.65 6.36 16.94
N SER A 54 -20.95 5.06 17.12
CA SER A 54 -20.26 4.19 18.08
C SER A 54 -18.91 3.65 17.58
N PHE A 55 -18.65 3.72 16.28
CA PHE A 55 -17.37 3.32 15.68
C PHE A 55 -16.55 4.54 15.23
N LYS A 56 -15.43 4.79 15.92
CA LYS A 56 -14.53 5.94 15.72
C LYS A 56 -13.07 5.48 15.85
N ILE A 57 -12.12 6.36 15.53
CA ILE A 57 -10.71 6.12 15.86
C ILE A 57 -10.58 5.96 17.38
N GLY A 58 -10.04 4.83 17.82
CA GLY A 58 -9.86 4.51 19.25
C GLY A 58 -11.06 3.91 19.97
N SER A 59 -12.22 3.73 19.31
CA SER A 59 -13.29 2.91 19.87
C SER A 59 -12.91 1.42 19.84
N PRO A 60 -13.62 0.54 20.58
CA PRO A 60 -13.55 -0.89 20.35
C PRO A 60 -13.75 -1.22 18.87
N LEU A 61 -13.02 -2.23 18.37
CA LEU A 61 -13.11 -2.64 16.97
C LEU A 61 -14.42 -3.36 16.71
N VAL A 62 -15.06 -3.07 15.58
CA VAL A 62 -16.26 -3.78 15.14
C VAL A 62 -15.84 -5.04 14.40
N TRP A 63 -16.33 -6.19 14.85
CA TRP A 63 -16.02 -7.48 14.24
C TRP A 63 -17.24 -8.40 14.20
N ILE A 64 -17.20 -9.41 13.33
CA ILE A 64 -18.20 -10.47 13.23
C ILE A 64 -17.55 -11.77 12.74
N ASN A 65 -18.10 -12.93 13.10
CA ASN A 65 -17.80 -14.18 12.43
C ASN A 65 -18.75 -14.36 11.23
N GLU A 66 -18.20 -14.41 10.03
CA GLU A 66 -18.94 -14.62 8.79
C GLU A 66 -18.15 -15.57 7.88
N ASN A 67 -18.80 -16.61 7.37
CA ASN A 67 -18.17 -17.64 6.52
C ASN A 67 -16.93 -18.29 7.15
N ASN A 68 -17.00 -18.66 8.43
CA ASN A 68 -15.91 -19.26 9.21
C ASN A 68 -14.65 -18.39 9.29
N LYS A 69 -14.79 -17.07 9.15
CA LYS A 69 -13.72 -16.10 9.32
C LYS A 69 -14.18 -14.98 10.24
N ILE A 70 -13.30 -14.56 11.14
CA ILE A 70 -13.53 -13.36 11.97
C ILE A 70 -13.08 -12.14 11.18
N ILE A 71 -14.01 -11.26 10.84
CA ILE A 71 -13.71 -10.04 10.10
C ILE A 71 -13.59 -8.89 11.09
N ILE A 72 -12.43 -8.26 11.16
CA ILE A 72 -12.15 -7.16 12.09
C ILE A 72 -12.04 -5.86 11.30
N ASN A 73 -12.95 -4.92 11.53
CA ASN A 73 -12.92 -3.61 10.87
C ASN A 73 -11.96 -2.68 11.61
N PHE A 74 -10.85 -2.34 10.95
CA PHE A 74 -9.77 -1.54 11.49
C PHE A 74 -9.86 -0.10 10.94
N PRO A 75 -10.12 0.91 11.78
CA PRO A 75 -10.36 2.27 11.31
C PRO A 75 -9.02 2.95 10.97
N THR A 76 -8.74 3.06 9.67
CA THR A 76 -7.51 3.72 9.15
C THR A 76 -7.75 5.18 8.77
N LYS A 77 -9.01 5.62 8.71
CA LYS A 77 -9.38 6.98 8.31
C LYS A 77 -10.63 7.44 9.04
N LYS A 78 -10.78 8.75 9.20
CA LYS A 78 -12.06 9.35 9.59
C LYS A 78 -13.02 9.37 8.40
N THR A 79 -12.65 10.13 7.37
CA THR A 79 -13.43 10.21 6.12
C THR A 79 -12.79 9.39 5.01
N TRP A 80 -13.57 8.90 4.06
CA TRP A 80 -13.02 8.12 2.94
C TRP A 80 -12.15 8.95 1.97
N LYS A 81 -12.32 10.29 1.96
CA LYS A 81 -11.61 11.24 1.09
C LYS A 81 -10.23 11.62 1.61
N GLU A 82 -10.00 11.56 2.92
CA GLU A 82 -8.74 11.96 3.55
C GLU A 82 -7.65 10.87 3.48
N ASN A 83 -6.40 11.28 3.70
CA ASN A 83 -5.30 10.33 3.87
C ASN A 83 -5.35 9.69 5.27
N SER A 84 -4.74 8.53 5.41
CA SER A 84 -4.56 7.88 6.72
C SER A 84 -3.50 8.63 7.52
N LYS A 85 -3.52 8.50 8.84
CA LYS A 85 -2.49 9.05 9.73
C LYS A 85 -1.83 7.93 10.52
N ILE A 86 -0.54 8.07 10.81
CA ILE A 86 0.18 7.05 11.56
C ILE A 86 -0.37 6.90 12.99
N GLU A 87 -0.90 7.97 13.58
CA GLU A 87 -1.57 7.90 14.88
C GLU A 87 -2.78 6.96 14.87
N TYR A 88 -3.52 6.90 13.76
CA TYR A 88 -4.69 6.02 13.63
C TYR A 88 -4.28 4.55 13.62
N ILE A 89 -3.14 4.25 12.99
CA ILE A 89 -2.57 2.89 12.96
C ILE A 89 -2.14 2.48 14.37
N ARG A 90 -1.42 3.34 15.09
CA ARG A 90 -0.98 3.07 16.47
C ARG A 90 -2.16 2.76 17.40
N ILE A 91 -3.15 3.66 17.43
CA ILE A 91 -4.37 3.51 18.24
C ILE A 91 -5.13 2.23 17.84
N GLY A 92 -5.26 1.97 16.54
CA GLY A 92 -5.94 0.77 16.05
C GLY A 92 -5.22 -0.52 16.43
N LEU A 93 -3.88 -0.54 16.42
CA LEU A 93 -3.09 -1.71 16.81
C LEU A 93 -3.17 -1.99 18.32
N GLU A 94 -3.30 -0.95 19.14
CA GLU A 94 -3.60 -1.10 20.58
C GLU A 94 -4.97 -1.76 20.77
N LYS A 95 -6.01 -1.24 20.09
CA LYS A 95 -7.35 -1.83 20.13
C LYS A 95 -7.41 -3.25 19.56
N LEU A 96 -6.58 -3.54 18.56
CA LEU A 96 -6.44 -4.88 18.02
C LEU A 96 -5.81 -5.83 19.03
N THR A 97 -4.82 -5.36 19.80
CA THR A 97 -4.21 -6.15 20.88
C THR A 97 -5.24 -6.54 21.93
N GLU A 98 -6.06 -5.58 22.38
CA GLU A 98 -7.16 -5.83 23.34
C GLU A 98 -8.12 -6.89 22.81
N LEU A 99 -8.56 -6.74 21.55
CA LEU A 99 -9.52 -7.66 20.93
C LEU A 99 -8.96 -9.08 20.76
N LEU A 100 -7.68 -9.21 20.38
CA LEU A 100 -7.05 -10.51 20.19
C LEU A 100 -7.00 -11.33 21.48
N VAL A 101 -6.79 -10.67 22.62
CA VAL A 101 -6.82 -11.29 23.95
C VAL A 101 -8.25 -11.65 24.34
N GLU A 102 -9.20 -10.73 24.14
CA GLU A 102 -10.62 -10.95 24.44
C GLU A 102 -11.18 -12.19 23.73
N LEU A 103 -10.84 -12.36 22.45
CA LEU A 103 -11.33 -13.45 21.61
C LEU A 103 -10.44 -14.70 21.64
N ASN A 104 -9.31 -14.66 22.34
CA ASN A 104 -8.33 -15.74 22.39
C ASN A 104 -7.99 -16.31 20.99
N LEU A 105 -7.61 -15.42 20.06
CA LEU A 105 -7.37 -15.80 18.66
C LEU A 105 -5.98 -16.35 18.43
N ASP A 106 -5.88 -17.46 17.70
CA ASP A 106 -4.61 -18.11 17.39
C ASP A 106 -3.92 -17.53 16.14
N SER A 107 -4.67 -16.89 15.24
CA SER A 107 -4.08 -16.33 14.01
C SER A 107 -4.85 -15.16 13.40
N ILE A 108 -4.10 -14.21 12.83
CA ILE A 108 -4.62 -13.01 12.20
C ILE A 108 -3.86 -12.66 10.91
N ALA A 109 -4.59 -12.24 9.88
CA ALA A 109 -4.04 -11.67 8.66
C ALA A 109 -4.26 -10.15 8.62
N ILE A 110 -3.17 -9.41 8.41
CA ILE A 110 -3.16 -7.95 8.36
C ILE A 110 -2.75 -7.51 6.95
N PRO A 111 -3.60 -6.76 6.22
CA PRO A 111 -3.24 -6.19 4.92
C PRO A 111 -2.35 -4.96 5.10
N PRO A 112 -1.96 -4.26 4.02
CA PRO A 112 -1.25 -3.00 4.09
C PRO A 112 -2.10 -1.85 4.68
N ILE A 113 -2.36 -1.87 5.99
CA ILE A 113 -3.27 -0.94 6.67
C ILE A 113 -2.78 0.51 6.52
N GLY A 114 -3.64 1.39 6.04
CA GLY A 114 -3.30 2.80 5.81
C GLY A 114 -2.31 3.07 4.67
N ALA A 115 -1.69 2.05 4.08
CA ALA A 115 -0.91 2.15 2.85
C ALA A 115 -1.82 2.20 1.60
N GLY A 116 -1.26 2.55 0.43
CA GLY A 116 -2.01 2.68 -0.83
C GLY A 116 -3.02 3.84 -0.80
N ASN A 117 -4.32 3.53 -0.67
CA ASN A 117 -5.37 4.56 -0.62
C ASN A 117 -5.22 5.54 0.57
N GLY A 118 -4.56 5.13 1.65
CA GLY A 118 -4.26 5.99 2.80
C GLY A 118 -2.97 6.80 2.66
N LYS A 119 -2.12 6.49 1.67
CA LYS A 119 -0.85 7.17 1.37
C LYS A 119 0.16 7.22 2.51
N LEU A 120 0.05 6.36 3.53
CA LEU A 120 1.10 6.21 4.51
C LEU A 120 2.31 5.50 3.91
N ASP A 121 3.49 5.89 4.39
CA ASP A 121 4.71 5.14 4.13
C ASP A 121 4.58 3.75 4.77
N TRP A 122 4.68 2.72 3.93
CA TRP A 122 4.58 1.33 4.39
C TRP A 122 5.65 0.96 5.43
N ASP A 123 6.82 1.59 5.47
CA ASP A 123 7.91 1.22 6.38
C ASP A 123 7.54 1.72 7.77
N LEU A 124 6.99 2.94 7.85
CA LEU A 124 6.42 3.46 9.09
C LEU A 124 5.27 2.59 9.60
N VAL A 125 4.41 2.09 8.70
CA VAL A 125 3.32 1.18 9.09
C VAL A 125 3.88 -0.17 9.54
N LEU A 126 4.85 -0.71 8.82
CA LEU A 126 5.48 -1.99 9.09
C LEU A 126 6.18 -1.98 10.46
N ASP A 127 6.92 -0.92 10.76
CA ASP A 127 7.56 -0.70 12.06
C ASP A 127 6.54 -0.78 13.21
N GLU A 128 5.35 -0.19 13.04
CA GLU A 128 4.29 -0.26 14.06
C GLU A 128 3.68 -1.67 14.15
N ILE A 129 3.52 -2.39 13.03
CA ILE A 129 3.05 -3.78 13.03
C ILE A 129 4.07 -4.70 13.71
N GLU A 130 5.37 -4.49 13.51
CA GLU A 130 6.42 -5.26 14.17
C GLU A 130 6.46 -5.01 15.68
N LYS A 131 6.29 -3.76 16.13
CA LYS A 131 6.12 -3.42 17.55
C LYS A 131 4.88 -4.11 18.14
N PHE A 132 3.76 -4.07 17.42
CA PHE A 132 2.54 -4.77 17.79
C PHE A 132 2.77 -6.27 17.94
N ASN A 133 3.42 -6.92 16.96
CA ASN A 133 3.72 -8.35 17.03
C ASN A 133 4.62 -8.70 18.23
N LYS A 134 5.62 -7.86 18.55
CA LYS A 134 6.45 -8.04 19.74
C LYS A 134 5.64 -7.98 21.03
N LYS A 135 4.65 -7.09 21.12
CA LYS A 135 3.79 -6.91 22.30
C LYS A 135 2.88 -8.12 22.58
N ILE A 136 2.41 -8.80 21.55
CA ILE A 136 1.50 -9.96 21.68
C ILE A 136 2.21 -11.33 21.76
N SER A 137 3.53 -11.33 21.97
CA SER A 137 4.37 -12.52 21.82
C SER A 137 4.00 -13.65 22.79
N GLY A 138 3.47 -14.74 22.24
CA GLY A 138 3.25 -16.05 22.88
C GLY A 138 2.49 -17.01 21.96
N ASN A 139 1.23 -16.72 21.62
CA ASN A 139 0.31 -17.70 21.04
C ASN A 139 -0.31 -17.34 19.68
N ILE A 140 -0.07 -16.14 19.14
CA ILE A 140 -0.76 -15.67 17.93
C ILE A 140 0.17 -15.68 16.70
N LYS A 141 -0.26 -16.33 15.62
CA LYS A 141 0.37 -16.27 14.29
C LYS A 141 -0.12 -15.02 13.56
N VAL A 142 0.78 -14.09 13.27
CA VAL A 142 0.47 -12.87 12.51
C VAL A 142 0.98 -13.01 11.09
N SER A 143 0.09 -12.98 10.10
CA SER A 143 0.42 -12.94 8.69
C SER A 143 0.23 -11.52 8.15
N VAL A 144 1.30 -10.85 7.74
CA VAL A 144 1.24 -9.51 7.16
C VAL A 144 1.32 -9.61 5.64
N TYR A 145 0.24 -9.25 4.97
CA TYR A 145 0.23 -9.12 3.51
C TYR A 145 0.93 -7.83 3.14
N VAL A 146 2.10 -7.95 2.53
CA VAL A 146 2.85 -6.78 2.05
C VAL A 146 2.16 -6.20 0.82
N PRO A 147 2.26 -4.88 0.58
CA PRO A 147 1.84 -4.31 -0.69
C PRO A 147 2.45 -5.12 -1.82
N THR A 148 1.62 -5.71 -2.68
CA THR A 148 2.13 -6.48 -3.81
C THR A 148 2.96 -5.54 -4.69
N SER A 149 4.13 -5.98 -5.10
CA SER A 149 4.90 -5.34 -6.17
C SER A 149 4.12 -5.29 -7.49
N ASP A 150 3.09 -6.12 -7.63
CA ASP A 150 2.14 -6.11 -8.75
C ASP A 150 1.18 -4.90 -8.72
N VAL A 151 1.22 -4.08 -7.67
CA VAL A 151 0.54 -2.77 -7.65
C VAL A 151 1.08 -1.86 -8.77
N PHE A 152 2.34 -2.05 -9.20
CA PHE A 152 2.94 -1.26 -10.28
C PHE A 152 3.31 -2.14 -11.47
N LYS A 153 2.50 -2.07 -12.52
CA LYS A 153 2.92 -2.57 -13.83
C LYS A 153 4.01 -1.62 -14.35
N LEU A 154 5.26 -1.91 -13.96
CA LEU A 154 6.44 -1.20 -14.41
C LEU A 154 6.43 -1.09 -15.94
N SER A 155 6.43 0.16 -16.40
CA SER A 155 6.17 0.55 -17.78
C SER A 155 7.40 1.19 -18.42
N LYS A 156 7.34 1.49 -19.72
CA LYS A 156 8.39 2.26 -20.40
C LYS A 156 8.70 3.58 -19.69
N GLY A 157 7.69 4.28 -19.17
CA GLY A 157 7.89 5.53 -18.42
C GLY A 157 8.75 5.36 -17.18
N HIS A 158 8.51 4.29 -16.41
CA HIS A 158 9.33 3.97 -15.25
C HIS A 158 10.80 3.75 -15.62
N TYR A 159 11.04 3.03 -16.73
CA TYR A 159 12.39 2.73 -17.20
C TYR A 159 13.12 4.03 -17.56
N LEU A 160 12.45 4.94 -18.26
CA LEU A 160 13.03 6.23 -18.64
C LEU A 160 13.38 7.08 -17.41
N LEU A 161 12.56 7.07 -16.37
CA LEU A 161 12.85 7.79 -15.13
C LEU A 161 14.00 7.16 -14.34
N VAL A 162 14.05 5.83 -14.22
CA VAL A 162 15.18 5.11 -13.60
C VAL A 162 16.47 5.39 -14.38
N TYR A 163 16.43 5.34 -15.71
CA TYR A 163 17.55 5.66 -16.57
C TYR A 163 18.02 7.11 -16.36
N ALA A 164 17.10 8.08 -16.38
CA ALA A 164 17.43 9.48 -16.15
C ALA A 164 18.12 9.71 -14.80
N LEU A 165 17.61 9.10 -13.72
CA LEU A 165 18.23 9.17 -12.39
C LEU A 165 19.65 8.58 -12.38
N LEU A 166 19.85 7.42 -13.00
CA LEU A 166 21.16 6.79 -13.10
C LEU A 166 22.14 7.65 -13.90
N GLU A 167 21.71 8.26 -15.01
CA GLU A 167 22.55 9.18 -15.78
C GLU A 167 22.91 10.44 -14.99
N MET A 168 21.96 11.01 -14.23
CA MET A 168 22.24 12.14 -13.33
C MET A 168 23.31 11.77 -12.29
N TYR A 169 23.23 10.57 -11.69
CA TYR A 169 24.21 10.09 -10.72
C TYR A 169 25.60 9.88 -11.34
N LYS A 170 25.65 9.39 -12.58
CA LYS A 170 26.93 9.27 -13.33
C LYS A 170 27.59 10.62 -13.60
N GLN A 171 26.80 11.68 -13.77
CA GLN A 171 27.30 13.05 -13.93
C GLN A 171 27.66 13.73 -12.60
N GLY A 172 27.61 12.99 -11.47
CA GLY A 172 27.98 13.50 -10.15
C GLY A 172 26.86 14.21 -9.39
N ILE A 173 25.63 14.24 -9.92
CA ILE A 173 24.47 14.81 -9.20
C ILE A 173 24.06 13.81 -8.12
N MET A 174 24.11 14.20 -6.84
CA MET A 174 23.73 13.32 -5.75
C MET A 174 22.21 13.24 -5.55
N LYS A 175 21.74 12.13 -4.98
CA LYS A 175 20.31 11.94 -4.63
C LYS A 175 19.77 13.08 -3.75
N SER A 176 20.58 13.62 -2.84
CA SER A 176 20.21 14.73 -1.94
C SER A 176 19.96 16.06 -2.67
N GLU A 177 20.47 16.22 -3.89
CA GLU A 177 20.33 17.43 -4.70
C GLU A 177 19.06 17.39 -5.60
N ILE A 178 18.43 16.22 -5.71
CA ILE A 178 17.25 16.00 -6.55
C ILE A 178 15.99 16.10 -5.69
N ASN A 179 15.27 17.21 -5.83
CA ASN A 179 13.92 17.36 -5.28
C ASN A 179 12.87 17.22 -6.40
N ASP A 180 11.60 17.12 -6.02
CA ASP A 180 10.51 16.91 -6.99
C ASP A 180 10.43 18.04 -8.04
N LEU A 181 10.79 19.28 -7.68
CA LEU A 181 10.77 20.41 -8.61
C LEU A 181 11.93 20.36 -9.61
N SER A 182 13.16 20.08 -9.15
CA SER A 182 14.31 19.95 -10.05
C SER A 182 14.14 18.74 -10.97
N PHE A 183 13.63 17.63 -10.46
CA PHE A 183 13.37 16.43 -11.25
C PHE A 183 12.34 16.66 -12.37
N GLN A 184 11.24 17.38 -12.08
CA GLN A 184 10.26 17.77 -13.11
C GLN A 184 10.90 18.57 -14.25
N LYS A 185 11.77 19.54 -13.92
CA LYS A 185 12.44 20.40 -14.91
C LYS A 185 13.45 19.61 -15.75
N ILE A 186 14.24 18.75 -15.12
CA ILE A 186 15.28 17.97 -15.80
C ILE A 186 14.64 16.98 -16.77
N VAL A 187 13.60 16.25 -16.34
CA VAL A 187 12.89 15.33 -17.22
C VAL A 187 12.15 16.08 -18.33
N PHE A 188 11.58 17.26 -18.06
CA PHE A 188 10.97 18.09 -19.11
C PHE A 188 11.97 18.45 -20.22
N LEU A 189 13.20 18.84 -19.87
CA LEU A 189 14.25 19.16 -20.84
C LEU A 189 14.69 17.93 -21.67
N GLY A 190 14.61 16.73 -21.08
CA GLY A 190 14.94 15.47 -21.76
C GLY A 190 13.78 14.86 -22.58
N ASP A 191 12.53 15.18 -22.24
CA ASP A 191 11.33 14.58 -22.84
C ASP A 191 10.89 15.29 -24.13
N ARG A 192 11.66 15.09 -25.21
CA ARG A 192 11.44 15.75 -26.51
C ARG A 192 10.05 15.49 -27.13
N ASN A 193 9.42 14.37 -26.79
CA ASN A 193 8.13 13.96 -27.35
C ASN A 193 6.95 14.22 -26.41
N ASN A 194 7.19 14.90 -25.28
CA ASN A 194 6.20 15.12 -24.23
C ASN A 194 5.49 13.83 -23.76
N TYR A 195 6.23 12.72 -23.69
CA TYR A 195 5.74 11.42 -23.23
C TYR A 195 5.06 11.51 -21.85
N PHE A 196 5.66 12.30 -20.95
CA PHE A 196 5.14 12.50 -19.60
C PHE A 196 3.99 13.52 -19.54
N LYS A 197 3.52 14.08 -20.66
CA LYS A 197 2.36 14.99 -20.70
C LYS A 197 2.53 16.22 -19.79
N PHE A 198 3.66 16.90 -19.92
CA PHE A 198 3.90 18.16 -19.27
C PHE A 198 2.93 19.24 -19.74
N SER A 199 2.53 20.09 -18.80
CA SER A 199 1.75 21.30 -19.05
C SER A 199 2.34 22.49 -18.30
N LYS A 200 2.01 23.71 -18.74
CA LYS A 200 2.38 24.95 -18.04
C LYS A 200 1.77 24.94 -16.63
N ASN A 201 2.57 25.29 -15.62
CA ASN A 201 2.15 25.43 -14.23
C ASN A 201 2.88 26.63 -13.58
N LYS A 202 2.44 27.08 -12.40
CA LYS A 202 2.94 28.29 -11.72
C LYS A 202 4.46 28.29 -11.49
N LYS A 203 5.06 27.12 -11.27
CA LYS A 203 6.50 26.95 -10.99
C LYS A 203 7.30 26.41 -12.19
N GLY A 204 6.72 26.48 -13.39
CA GLY A 204 7.29 25.93 -14.63
C GLY A 204 6.52 24.71 -15.14
N PRO A 205 7.07 23.97 -16.11
CA PRO A 205 6.48 22.75 -16.63
C PRO A 205 6.23 21.71 -15.53
N PHE A 206 5.08 21.07 -15.56
CA PHE A 206 4.71 20.06 -14.57
C PHE A 206 4.00 18.88 -15.22
N SER A 207 4.33 17.67 -14.77
CA SER A 207 3.66 16.43 -15.14
C SER A 207 3.17 15.68 -13.90
N LYS A 208 1.84 15.48 -13.82
CA LYS A 208 1.24 14.59 -12.82
C LYS A 208 1.63 13.12 -13.06
N LEU A 209 1.77 12.72 -14.33
CA LEU A 209 2.15 11.36 -14.71
C LEU A 209 3.57 11.03 -14.22
N LEU A 210 4.51 11.97 -14.37
CA LEU A 210 5.87 11.83 -13.87
C LEU A 210 5.88 11.66 -12.35
N THR A 211 5.19 12.53 -11.62
CA THR A 211 5.12 12.43 -10.15
C THR A 211 4.57 11.07 -9.70
N LEU A 212 3.52 10.59 -10.35
CA LEU A 212 2.97 9.26 -10.08
C LEU A 212 4.05 8.20 -10.29
N GLN A 213 4.58 8.07 -11.51
CA GLN A 213 5.55 7.02 -11.84
C GLN A 213 6.85 7.11 -11.02
N TYR A 214 7.30 8.32 -10.67
CA TYR A 214 8.47 8.50 -9.81
C TYR A 214 8.22 7.98 -8.39
N ASN A 215 7.04 8.22 -7.83
CA ASN A 215 6.66 7.66 -6.53
C ASN A 215 6.49 6.14 -6.61
N GLU A 216 5.94 5.62 -7.71
CA GLU A 216 5.85 4.16 -7.96
C GLU A 216 7.25 3.52 -7.97
N ILE A 217 8.27 4.16 -8.55
CA ILE A 217 9.68 3.70 -8.49
C ILE A 217 10.20 3.69 -7.05
N LYS A 218 9.98 4.76 -6.28
CA LYS A 218 10.43 4.84 -4.87
C LYS A 218 9.79 3.74 -4.03
N GLU A 219 8.49 3.55 -4.19
CA GLU A 219 7.74 2.49 -3.51
C GLU A 219 8.22 1.09 -3.96
N TYR A 220 8.43 0.89 -5.26
CA TYR A 220 8.94 -0.36 -5.80
C TYR A 220 10.33 -0.70 -5.24
N SER A 221 11.25 0.27 -5.26
CA SER A 221 12.59 0.17 -4.68
C SER A 221 12.54 -0.25 -3.22
N ARG A 222 11.67 0.38 -2.44
CA ARG A 222 11.52 0.15 -1.01
C ARG A 222 10.90 -1.22 -0.71
N ILE A 223 9.81 -1.57 -1.38
CA ILE A 223 9.11 -2.86 -1.22
C ILE A 223 10.01 -4.04 -1.61
N ARG A 224 10.77 -3.90 -2.71
CA ARG A 224 11.67 -4.95 -3.20
C ARG A 224 13.06 -4.92 -2.57
N LYS A 225 13.37 -3.89 -1.77
CA LYS A 225 14.73 -3.61 -1.26
C LYS A 225 15.77 -3.59 -2.38
N MET A 226 15.41 -2.98 -3.51
CA MET A 226 16.24 -2.89 -4.71
C MET A 226 16.74 -1.46 -4.95
N ASN A 227 18.00 -1.31 -5.33
CA ASN A 227 18.54 -0.06 -5.83
C ASN A 227 18.16 0.17 -7.31
N LEU A 228 18.44 1.36 -7.83
CA LEU A 228 18.05 1.73 -9.20
C LEU A 228 18.66 0.84 -10.30
N ASN A 229 19.88 0.33 -10.10
CA ASN A 229 20.49 -0.59 -11.06
C ASN A 229 19.76 -1.95 -11.06
N GLU A 230 19.42 -2.48 -9.88
CA GLU A 230 18.67 -3.73 -9.76
C GLU A 230 17.27 -3.62 -10.39
N ILE A 231 16.58 -2.49 -10.18
CA ILE A 231 15.28 -2.21 -10.81
C ILE A 231 15.43 -2.16 -12.33
N LYS A 232 16.46 -1.48 -12.85
CA LYS A 232 16.72 -1.41 -14.28
C LYS A 232 16.91 -2.81 -14.88
N GLU A 233 17.73 -3.65 -14.25
CA GLU A 233 17.97 -5.02 -14.71
C GLU A 233 16.71 -5.89 -14.67
N GLU A 234 15.91 -5.78 -13.62
CA GLU A 234 14.63 -6.49 -13.52
C GLU A 234 13.66 -6.07 -14.65
N MET A 235 13.56 -4.76 -14.92
CA MET A 235 12.73 -4.24 -16.01
C MET A 235 13.20 -4.72 -17.39
N LEU A 236 14.51 -4.85 -17.61
CA LEU A 236 15.06 -5.39 -18.86
C LEU A 236 14.71 -6.87 -19.00
N LYS A 237 14.87 -7.67 -17.95
CA LYS A 237 14.49 -9.10 -17.95
C LYS A 237 13.00 -9.30 -18.26
N LEU A 238 12.12 -8.50 -17.66
CA LEU A 238 10.67 -8.54 -17.91
C LEU A 238 10.26 -8.12 -19.34
N ASN A 239 11.04 -7.25 -19.97
CA ASN A 239 10.80 -6.86 -21.37
C ASN A 239 11.39 -7.89 -22.35
N ILE A 240 12.54 -8.49 -22.01
CA ILE A 240 13.15 -9.59 -22.78
C ILE A 240 12.20 -10.80 -22.77
N SER A 241 11.64 -11.17 -21.62
CA SER A 241 10.66 -12.27 -21.53
C SER A 241 9.42 -12.02 -22.38
N LYS A 242 8.84 -10.81 -22.35
CA LYS A 242 7.71 -10.43 -23.21
C LYS A 242 8.05 -10.44 -24.70
N SER A 243 9.28 -10.09 -25.08
CA SER A 243 9.73 -10.14 -26.48
C SER A 243 9.91 -11.58 -26.97
N LEU A 244 10.37 -12.48 -26.09
CA LEU A 244 10.54 -13.91 -26.37
C LEU A 244 9.19 -14.64 -26.43
N GLU A 245 8.24 -14.29 -25.56
CA GLU A 245 6.86 -14.79 -25.63
C GLU A 245 6.13 -14.34 -26.91
N LYS A 246 6.40 -13.12 -27.38
CA LYS A 246 5.82 -12.61 -28.65
C LYS A 246 6.43 -13.30 -29.88
N LYS A 247 7.70 -13.73 -29.81
CA LYS A 247 8.36 -14.53 -30.85
C LYS A 247 7.94 -16.01 -30.87
N ARG A 248 7.44 -16.55 -29.74
CA ARG A 248 6.92 -17.93 -29.66
C ARG A 248 5.47 -18.08 -30.14
N LYS A 249 4.78 -16.98 -30.46
CA LYS A 249 3.39 -16.94 -30.96
C LYS A 249 3.28 -16.58 -32.44
N ILE A 250 4.37 -16.70 -33.19
CA ILE A 250 4.45 -16.61 -34.66
C ILE A 250 5.04 -17.93 -35.12
#